data_AF-A0A1G6TPE3-F1
#
_entry.id   AF-A0A1G6TPE3-F1
#
_cell.length_a   1.000
_cell.length_b   1.000
_cell.length_c   1.000
_cell.angle_alpha   90.00
_cell.angle_beta   90.00
_cell.angle_gamma   90.00
#
_symmetry.space_group_name_H-M   'P 1'
#
loop_
_entity.id
_entity.type
_entity.pdbx_description
1 polymer ?
#
loop_
_entity_poly.entity_id
_entity_poly.type
_entity_poly.pdbx_seq_one_letter_code
_entity_poly.pdbx_strand_id
1 'polypeptide(L)' 'MNKVPIVTLIALVVKLVLIGVETTKAVSQISSEYGVSFDELWRELPSSFK' A
#
# COMPACT_ATOMS: atom_id res chain seq x y z
N MET A 1 -5.54 -16.17 -11.66
CA MET A 1 -5.67 -14.93 -10.87
C MET A 1 -5.03 -13.80 -11.67
N ASN A 2 -5.80 -12.77 -12.02
CA ASN A 2 -5.21 -11.56 -12.58
C ASN A 2 -4.42 -10.87 -11.47
N LYS A 3 -3.12 -10.67 -11.68
CA LYS A 3 -2.28 -9.94 -10.73
C LYS A 3 -2.76 -8.49 -10.70
N VAL A 4 -3.14 -7.99 -9.52
CA VAL A 4 -3.49 -6.57 -9.35
C VAL A 4 -2.21 -5.76 -9.59
N PRO A 5 -2.23 -4.73 -10.46
CA PRO A 5 -1.05 -3.90 -10.70
C PRO A 5 -0.60 -3.18 -9.42
N ILE A 6 0.72 -3.10 -9.19
CA ILE A 6 1.30 -2.47 -7.99
C ILE A 6 0.78 -1.04 -7.77
N VAL A 7 0.59 -0.27 -8.84
CA VAL A 7 0.04 1.10 -8.80
C VAL A 7 -1.36 1.17 -8.17
N THR A 8 -2.17 0.12 -8.37
CA THR A 8 -3.52 0.03 -7.77
C THR A 8 -3.40 -0.18 -6.26
N LEU A 9 -2.46 -1.01 -5.84
CA LEU A 9 -2.19 -1.27 -4.42
C LEU A 9 -1.65 -0.02 -3.71
N ILE A 10 -0.77 0.75 -4.37
CA ILE A 10 -0.30 2.04 -3.86
C ILE A 10 -1.47 3.03 -3.72
N ALA A 11 -2.37 3.10 -4.69
CA ALA A 11 -3.56 3.94 -4.58
C ALA A 11 -4.46 3.56 -3.39
N LEU A 12 -4.57 2.27 -3.07
CA LEU A 12 -5.29 1.80 -1.88
C LEU A 12 -4.57 2.20 -0.59
N VAL A 13 -3.25 2.05 -0.51
CA VAL A 13 -2.45 2.52 0.63
C VAL A 13 -2.67 4.02 0.85
N VAL A 14 -2.53 4.83 -0.20
CA VAL A 14 -2.74 6.29 -0.13
C VAL A 14 -4.15 6.62 0.34
N LYS A 15 -5.18 5.91 -0.15
CA LYS A 15 -6.56 6.10 0.29
C LYS A 15 -6.73 5.85 1.79
N LEU A 16 -6.12 4.79 2.33
CA LEU A 16 -6.15 4.49 3.76
C LEU A 16 -5.45 5.59 4.57
N VAL A 17 -4.31 6.09 4.10
CA VAL A 17 -3.60 7.20 4.77
C VAL A 17 -4.43 8.48 4.78
N LEU A 18 -5.09 8.81 3.66
CA LEU A 18 -5.93 10.00 3.56
C LEU A 18 -7.15 9.98 4.49
N ILE A 19 -7.63 8.80 4.88
CA ILE A 19 -8.71 8.65 5.88
C ILE A 19 -8.18 8.52 7.32
N GLY A 20 -6.88 8.73 7.53
CA GLY A 20 -6.25 8.80 8.86
C GLY A 20 -5.61 7.51 9.35
N VAL A 21 -5.46 6.49 8.51
CA VAL A 21 -4.71 5.28 8.88
C VAL A 21 -3.21 5.60 8.85
N GLU A 22 -2.48 5.19 9.89
CA GLU A 22 -1.02 5.27 9.92
C GLU A 22 -0.42 4.55 8.70
N THR A 23 0.53 5.18 7.99
CA THR A 23 1.09 4.66 6.74
C THR A 23 1.58 3.21 6.84
N THR A 24 2.35 2.91 7.88
CA THR A 24 2.88 1.55 8.10
C THR A 24 1.76 0.52 8.27
N LYS A 25 0.67 0.88 8.96
CA LYS A 25 -0.52 0.03 9.10
C LYS A 25 -1.26 -0.13 7.78
N ALA A 26 -1.40 0.94 7.00
CA ALA A 26 -2.02 0.89 5.67
C ALA A 26 -1.23 -0.02 4.72
N VAL A 27 0.09 0.09 4.69
CA VAL A 27 0.97 -0.75 3.88
C VAL A 27 0.90 -2.20 4.33
N SER A 28 0.95 -2.46 5.64
CA SER A 28 0.82 -3.81 6.22
C SER A 28 -0.52 -4.46 5.87
N GLN A 29 -1.61 -3.70 5.96
CA GLN A 29 -2.94 -4.18 5.60
C GLN A 29 -3.03 -4.60 4.13
N ILE A 30 -2.61 -3.73 3.20
CA ILE A 30 -2.64 -4.02 1.76
C ILE A 30 -1.67 -5.17 1.41
N SER A 31 -0.50 -5.22 2.07
CA SER A 31 0.46 -6.32 1.93
C SER A 31 -0.20 -7.67 2.27
N SER A 32 -0.87 -7.76 3.43
CA SER A 32 -1.52 -8.98 3.87
C SER A 32 -2.74 -9.37 3.03
N GLU A 33 -3.54 -8.39 2.58
CA GLU A 33 -4.79 -8.65 1.85
C GLU A 33 -4.51 -9.14 0.42
N TYR A 34 -3.47 -8.62 -0.23
CA TYR A 34 -3.16 -8.92 -1.63
C TYR A 34 -1.96 -9.86 -1.82
N GLY A 35 -1.30 -10.28 -0.73
CA GLY A 35 -0.15 -11.19 -0.79
C GLY A 35 1.08 -10.56 -1.45
N VAL A 36 1.25 -9.25 -1.30
CA VAL A 36 2.40 -8.49 -1.82
C VAL A 36 3.32 -8.11 -0.67
N SER A 37 4.63 -8.07 -0.88
CA SER A 37 5.56 -7.77 0.21
C SER A 37 5.42 -6.32 0.69
N PHE A 38 5.57 -6.12 2.00
CA PHE A 38 5.60 -4.78 2.61
C PHE A 38 6.66 -3.90 1.94
N ASP A 39 7.88 -4.43 1.77
CA ASP A 39 9.01 -3.68 1.22
C ASP A 39 8.81 -3.24 -0.23
N GLU A 40 8.09 -4.03 -1.02
CA GLU A 40 7.72 -3.67 -2.39
C GLU A 40 6.74 -2.50 -2.40
N LEU A 41 5.67 -2.56 -1.60
CA LEU A 41 4.73 -1.44 -1.45
C LEU A 41 5.41 -0.19 -0.87
N TRP A 42 6.27 -0.38 0.13
CA TRP A 42 7.00 0.72 0.78
C TRP A 42 7.97 1.41 -0.17
N ARG A 43 8.59 0.67 -1.09
CA ARG A 43 9.50 1.23 -2.10
C ARG A 43 8.75 2.14 -3.07
N GLU A 44 7.62 1.67 -3.58
CA GLU A 44 6.81 2.35 -4.61
C GLU A 44 5.91 3.45 -4.04
N LEU A 45 5.67 3.47 -2.73
CA LEU A 45 4.88 4.53 -2.08
C LEU A 45 5.58 5.90 -2.26
N PRO A 46 4.87 6.97 -2.64
CA PRO A 46 5.47 8.30 -2.73
C PRO A 46 6.00 8.77 -1.38
N SER A 47 7.14 9.48 -1.39
CA SER A 47 7.82 9.94 -0.17
C SER A 47 6.97 10.86 0.71
N SER A 48 5.99 11.57 0.14
CA SER A 48 5.05 12.42 0.90
C SER A 48 4.10 11.63 1.82
N PHE A 49 3.96 10.33 1.59
CA PHE A 49 3.13 9.44 2.38
C PHE A 49 3.95 8.51 3.30
N LYS A 50 5.28 8.49 3.17
CA LYS A 50 6.17 7.73 4.06
C LYS A 50 6.34 8.46 5.39
#